data_AF-A0A6M0B3N5-F1
#
_entry.id   AF-A0A6M0B3N5-F1
#
_cell.length_a   1.000
_cell.length_b   1.000
_cell.length_c   1.000
_cell.angle_alpha   90.00
_cell.angle_beta   90.00
_cell.angle_gamma   90.00
#
_symmetry.space_group_name_H-M   'P 1'
#
loop_
_entity.id
_entity.type
_entity.pdbx_description
1 polymer ?
#
loop_
_entity_poly.entity_id
_entity_poly.type
_entity_poly.pdbx_seq_one_letter_code
_entity_poly.pdbx_strand_id
1 'polypeptide(L)'
;MKLKGFASLPADTFAEGPQSGADNGRGEPISANGRTGPFDGQPVQGFSGVQFAPSGGGSFWFLSDNGFGAQQNSADYLLRLYQVNPDFKGAEDGDGSVEIEGFVQLSDPDGKIPFKIVNEDSSDRFLTGANFDIESFVIDAKGDIWIGDEFGPFILHFDSTGKLLEAPISTPNIPGNTTGEFVRSPQNPDLKFNTLDGDPPLVIGHRGASGDRPEHTLEAYALAIEQGADFIEPDLVITKDGVLIARHEPLLDDTTNVADVFGEDRKSTKFLDGEEITGYFAEDFTLAEIKQLRAVQPLDFRSDEFDGQFEIPTFKEVIELLQQVEAETGKKIGIYRETKHPTFFDDQGLSNLT
;
A
#
# COMPACT_ATOMS: atom_id res chain seq x y z
N MET A 1 2.75 15.68 -11.71
CA MET A 1 3.92 16.14 -10.93
C MET A 1 5.10 16.42 -11.87
N LYS A 2 5.96 17.42 -11.60
CA LYS A 2 7.15 17.71 -12.42
C LYS A 2 8.40 17.56 -11.55
N LEU A 3 9.36 16.73 -11.99
CA LEU A 3 10.66 16.57 -11.32
C LEU A 3 11.36 17.94 -11.21
N LYS A 4 11.73 18.33 -9.99
CA LYS A 4 12.36 19.63 -9.69
C LYS A 4 13.88 19.55 -9.70
N GLY A 5 14.46 18.47 -9.18
CA GLY A 5 15.89 18.22 -9.23
C GLY A 5 16.20 16.75 -8.92
N PHE A 6 17.45 16.35 -9.12
CA PHE A 6 17.92 14.99 -8.82
C PHE A 6 19.40 14.98 -8.48
N ALA A 7 19.81 13.96 -7.72
CA ALA A 7 21.20 13.57 -7.52
C ALA A 7 21.30 12.05 -7.72
N SER A 8 22.47 11.55 -8.09
CA SER A 8 22.67 10.14 -8.41
C SER A 8 23.88 9.58 -7.67
N LEU A 9 23.64 8.58 -6.82
CA LEU A 9 24.68 7.79 -6.18
C LEU A 9 25.16 6.69 -7.13
N PRO A 10 26.47 6.56 -7.42
CA PRO A 10 26.99 5.43 -8.19
C PRO A 10 26.66 4.09 -7.52
N ALA A 11 26.37 3.07 -8.33
CA ALA A 11 26.09 1.72 -7.82
C ALA A 11 27.33 1.02 -7.22
N ASP A 12 28.53 1.54 -7.49
CA ASP A 12 29.80 1.05 -6.96
C ASP A 12 30.33 1.95 -5.82
N THR A 13 29.44 2.58 -5.07
CA THR A 13 29.78 3.31 -3.84
C THR A 13 29.80 2.35 -2.66
N PHE A 14 30.96 2.24 -2.01
CA PHE A 14 31.17 1.38 -0.84
C PHE A 14 31.67 2.20 0.34
N ALA A 15 31.24 1.82 1.53
CA ALA A 15 31.76 2.32 2.80
C ALA A 15 32.77 1.33 3.40
N GLU A 16 33.62 1.83 4.29
CA GLU A 16 34.59 1.02 5.02
C GLU A 16 33.89 -0.09 5.82
N GLY A 17 34.46 -1.29 5.78
CA GLY A 17 33.96 -2.44 6.52
C GLY A 17 34.55 -3.74 6.00
N PRO A 18 34.18 -4.89 6.60
CA PRO A 18 34.54 -6.18 6.07
C PRO A 18 33.92 -6.39 4.67
N GLN A 19 34.48 -7.36 3.96
CA GLN A 19 33.96 -7.83 2.68
C GLN A 19 32.50 -8.30 2.83
N SER A 20 31.65 -8.02 1.84
CA SER A 20 30.23 -8.40 1.84
C SER A 20 29.78 -9.10 0.55
N GLY A 21 28.59 -9.70 0.54
CA GLY A 21 28.02 -10.35 -0.63
C GLY A 21 28.74 -11.64 -1.03
N ALA A 22 29.35 -12.33 -0.06
CA ALA A 22 30.06 -13.58 -0.30
C ALA A 22 29.12 -14.79 -0.46
N ASP A 23 27.87 -14.69 0.01
CA ASP A 23 26.88 -15.77 -0.03
C ASP A 23 25.49 -15.25 -0.42
N ASN A 24 24.90 -15.83 -1.48
CA ASN A 24 23.55 -15.57 -1.97
C ASN A 24 22.46 -16.42 -1.27
N GLY A 25 22.81 -17.07 -0.15
CA GLY A 25 21.98 -18.04 0.56
C GLY A 25 22.13 -19.47 0.05
N ARG A 26 23.06 -19.73 -0.89
CA ARG A 26 23.35 -21.05 -1.47
C ARG A 26 24.84 -21.39 -1.47
N GLY A 27 25.68 -20.60 -0.80
CA GLY A 27 27.13 -20.76 -0.75
C GLY A 27 27.87 -20.21 -1.97
N GLU A 28 27.24 -19.34 -2.76
CA GLU A 28 27.85 -18.68 -3.92
C GLU A 28 27.79 -17.16 -3.75
N PRO A 29 28.75 -16.38 -4.28
CA PRO A 29 28.70 -14.92 -4.18
C PRO A 29 27.43 -14.31 -4.78
N ILE A 30 27.00 -13.17 -4.22
CA ILE A 30 25.91 -12.36 -4.78
C ILE A 30 26.27 -11.99 -6.22
N SER A 31 25.36 -12.23 -7.18
CA SER A 31 25.52 -11.80 -8.57
C SER A 31 24.21 -11.27 -9.11
N ALA A 32 24.13 -9.95 -9.27
CA ALA A 32 22.95 -9.25 -9.75
C ALA A 32 23.34 -7.95 -10.46
N ASN A 33 22.54 -7.52 -11.45
CA ASN A 33 22.70 -6.22 -12.13
C ASN A 33 24.13 -5.93 -12.64
N GLY A 34 24.81 -6.96 -13.14
CA GLY A 34 26.17 -6.86 -13.69
C GLY A 34 27.28 -6.72 -12.64
N ARG A 35 26.97 -6.90 -11.36
CA ARG A 35 27.91 -6.87 -10.23
C ARG A 35 27.94 -8.24 -9.58
N THR A 36 29.14 -8.70 -9.25
CA THR A 36 29.35 -9.98 -8.58
C THR A 36 30.26 -9.75 -7.40
N GLY A 37 29.80 -10.17 -6.24
CA GLY A 37 30.58 -10.18 -5.03
C GLY A 37 31.66 -11.27 -5.06
N PRO A 38 32.39 -11.42 -3.95
CA PRO A 38 32.27 -10.55 -2.80
C PRO A 38 32.82 -9.14 -3.06
N PHE A 39 32.26 -8.14 -2.39
CA PHE A 39 32.65 -6.74 -2.54
C PHE A 39 33.69 -6.35 -1.50
N ASP A 40 34.69 -5.57 -1.89
CA ASP A 40 35.79 -5.06 -1.04
C ASP A 40 35.33 -3.93 -0.10
N GLY A 41 34.20 -4.11 0.58
CA GLY A 41 33.58 -3.16 1.50
C GLY A 41 32.08 -3.41 1.68
N GLN A 42 31.39 -2.42 2.26
CA GLN A 42 29.95 -2.46 2.50
C GLN A 42 29.23 -1.57 1.47
N PRO A 43 28.33 -2.12 0.63
CA PRO A 43 27.55 -1.33 -0.29
C PRO A 43 26.75 -0.27 0.47
N VAL A 44 26.78 0.98 -0.02
CA VAL A 44 26.02 2.08 0.58
C VAL A 44 24.58 2.09 0.09
N GLN A 45 24.31 1.49 -1.07
CA GLN A 45 23.00 1.49 -1.73
C GLN A 45 22.03 0.52 -1.05
N GLY A 46 20.74 0.75 -1.28
CA GLY A 46 19.64 0.02 -0.64
C GLY A 46 19.21 0.77 0.62
N PHE A 47 18.17 1.59 0.50
CA PHE A 47 17.69 2.42 1.60
C PHE A 47 16.20 2.20 1.81
N SER A 48 15.81 1.97 3.06
CA SER A 48 14.39 1.83 3.45
C SER A 48 13.85 3.07 4.16
N GLY A 49 14.72 3.98 4.63
CA GLY A 49 14.28 5.21 5.32
C GLY A 49 15.17 6.42 5.04
N VAL A 50 14.57 7.62 5.14
CA VAL A 50 15.29 8.90 5.01
C VAL A 50 14.78 9.95 5.99
N GLN A 51 15.69 10.73 6.58
CA GLN A 51 15.39 11.91 7.40
C GLN A 51 16.38 13.06 7.14
N PHE A 52 16.01 14.28 7.48
CA PHE A 52 16.96 15.40 7.49
C PHE A 52 18.03 15.21 8.55
N ALA A 53 19.29 15.45 8.21
CA ALA A 53 20.37 15.48 9.18
C ALA A 53 20.32 16.81 9.98
N PRO A 54 20.44 16.78 11.33
CA PRO A 54 20.36 17.98 12.16
C PRO A 54 21.44 19.04 11.89
N SER A 55 22.59 18.64 11.31
CA SER A 55 23.62 19.56 10.86
C SER A 55 23.16 20.27 9.58
N GLY A 56 22.57 21.46 9.75
CA GLY A 56 22.07 22.28 8.66
C GLY A 56 23.09 22.44 7.52
N GLY A 57 22.69 22.01 6.33
CA GLY A 57 23.58 21.97 5.16
C GLY A 57 23.03 21.26 3.93
N GLY A 58 21.83 20.66 4.00
CA GLY A 58 21.26 19.86 2.91
C GLY A 58 21.49 18.35 3.06
N SER A 59 22.22 17.92 4.10
CA SER A 59 22.47 16.49 4.36
C SER A 59 21.23 15.76 4.90
N PHE A 60 21.18 14.46 4.61
CA PHE A 60 20.14 13.53 5.01
C PHE A 60 20.77 12.32 5.70
N TRP A 61 20.04 11.73 6.63
CA TRP A 61 20.28 10.37 7.11
C TRP A 61 19.50 9.40 6.24
N PHE A 62 20.18 8.38 5.72
CA PHE A 62 19.58 7.26 5.03
C PHE A 62 19.79 5.98 5.83
N LEU A 63 18.72 5.27 6.11
CA LEU A 63 18.77 3.96 6.74
C LEU A 63 19.03 2.90 5.68
N SER A 64 20.04 2.06 5.86
CA SER A 64 20.24 0.89 5.01
C SER A 64 19.07 -0.07 5.14
N ASP A 65 18.65 -0.67 4.02
CA ASP A 65 17.81 -1.88 4.01
C ASP A 65 18.57 -3.08 4.63
N ASN A 66 18.00 -4.28 4.66
CA ASN A 66 18.70 -5.51 5.01
C ASN A 66 19.85 -5.88 4.06
N GLY A 67 20.01 -5.16 2.94
CA GLY A 67 21.17 -5.25 2.07
C GLY A 67 20.91 -6.06 0.81
N PHE A 68 20.90 -7.40 0.90
CA PHE A 68 20.83 -8.28 -0.28
C PHE A 68 19.43 -8.88 -0.52
N GLY A 69 18.40 -8.37 0.17
CA GLY A 69 16.98 -8.64 -0.10
C GLY A 69 16.42 -9.89 0.59
N ALA A 70 17.20 -10.55 1.45
CA ALA A 70 16.71 -11.64 2.30
C ALA A 70 17.59 -11.88 3.54
N GLN A 71 17.04 -12.54 4.55
CA GLN A 71 17.79 -12.91 5.75
C GLN A 71 18.99 -13.83 5.43
N GLN A 72 18.77 -14.86 4.61
CA GLN A 72 19.76 -15.89 4.31
C GLN A 72 21.00 -15.42 3.53
N ASN A 73 20.92 -14.26 2.87
CA ASN A 73 22.01 -13.74 2.04
C ASN A 73 22.62 -12.43 2.58
N SER A 74 22.16 -11.98 3.75
CA SER A 74 22.54 -10.68 4.32
C SER A 74 23.35 -10.78 5.62
N ALA A 75 23.99 -11.94 5.83
CA ALA A 75 24.80 -12.18 7.02
C ALA A 75 26.06 -11.30 7.09
N ASP A 76 26.62 -10.90 5.96
CA ASP A 76 27.84 -10.07 5.85
C ASP A 76 27.56 -8.60 5.47
N TYR A 77 26.29 -8.19 5.48
CA TYR A 77 25.85 -6.81 5.26
C TYR A 77 25.62 -6.10 6.60
N LEU A 78 26.39 -5.07 6.90
CA LEU A 78 26.30 -4.32 8.16
C LEU A 78 25.20 -3.26 8.10
N LEU A 79 24.27 -3.28 9.07
CA LEU A 79 23.18 -2.31 9.16
C LEU A 79 23.69 -0.96 9.67
N ARG A 80 23.37 0.11 8.93
CA ARG A 80 23.93 1.46 9.15
C ARG A 80 22.90 2.56 8.85
N LEU A 81 23.10 3.71 9.48
CA LEU A 81 22.59 4.98 8.95
C LEU A 81 23.72 5.71 8.24
N TYR A 82 23.55 6.05 6.98
CA TYR A 82 24.50 6.84 6.19
C TYR A 82 24.13 8.31 6.22
N GLN A 83 25.10 9.17 6.48
CA GLN A 83 24.94 10.61 6.28
C GLN A 83 25.30 10.93 4.82
N VAL A 84 24.33 11.48 4.10
CA VAL A 84 24.40 11.67 2.65
C VAL A 84 24.09 13.12 2.32
N ASN A 85 24.96 13.75 1.55
CA ASN A 85 24.81 15.12 1.08
C ASN A 85 24.66 15.14 -0.45
N PRO A 86 23.42 15.15 -0.95
CA PRO A 86 23.14 15.22 -2.38
C PRO A 86 23.26 16.66 -2.91
N ASP A 87 24.04 16.84 -3.98
CA ASP A 87 24.12 18.10 -4.72
C ASP A 87 23.09 18.11 -5.86
N PHE A 88 21.89 18.64 -5.61
CA PHE A 88 20.77 18.45 -6.53
C PHE A 88 20.90 19.27 -7.82
N LYS A 89 20.93 18.58 -8.95
CA LYS A 89 20.84 19.19 -10.28
C LYS A 89 19.40 19.55 -10.62
N GLY A 90 19.14 20.83 -10.93
CA GLY A 90 17.86 21.28 -11.51
C GLY A 90 17.31 22.53 -10.82
N ALA A 91 16.52 22.33 -9.77
CA ALA A 91 15.94 23.42 -8.97
C ALA A 91 17.00 24.17 -8.14
N GLU A 92 18.14 23.53 -7.92
CA GLU A 92 19.37 24.07 -7.34
C GLU A 92 20.47 24.03 -8.42
N ASP A 93 21.53 24.83 -8.22
CA ASP A 93 22.68 24.91 -9.14
C ASP A 93 23.67 23.74 -8.96
N GLY A 94 23.20 22.62 -8.40
CA GLY A 94 24.01 21.43 -8.13
C GLY A 94 24.37 20.61 -9.35
N ASP A 95 25.41 19.80 -9.24
CA ASP A 95 25.95 19.00 -10.35
C ASP A 95 25.32 17.60 -10.49
N GLY A 96 24.52 17.19 -9.51
CA GLY A 96 23.84 15.89 -9.45
C GLY A 96 24.65 14.81 -8.73
N SER A 97 25.78 15.15 -8.13
CA SER A 97 26.61 14.22 -7.34
C SER A 97 26.02 13.96 -5.95
N VAL A 98 26.53 12.93 -5.30
CA VAL A 98 26.16 12.54 -3.94
C VAL A 98 27.43 12.30 -3.15
N GLU A 99 27.60 13.02 -2.05
CA GLU A 99 28.68 12.81 -1.08
C GLU A 99 28.17 11.94 0.08
N ILE A 100 28.97 10.93 0.48
CA ILE A 100 28.72 10.14 1.69
C ILE A 100 29.64 10.70 2.78
N GLU A 101 29.05 11.45 3.72
CA GLU A 101 29.78 12.18 4.76
C GLU A 101 30.23 11.28 5.91
N GLY A 102 29.53 10.16 6.13
CA GLY A 102 29.85 9.19 7.17
C GLY A 102 28.73 8.18 7.40
N PHE A 103 28.86 7.39 8.46
CA PHE A 103 27.81 6.47 8.89
C PHE A 103 27.80 6.25 10.40
N VAL A 104 26.65 5.81 10.89
CA VAL A 104 26.43 5.25 12.23
C VAL A 104 26.24 3.75 12.09
N GLN A 105 27.09 2.96 12.75
CA GLN A 105 27.03 1.50 12.73
C GLN A 105 26.08 1.00 13.83
N LEU A 106 25.05 0.22 13.45
CA LEU A 106 24.15 -0.37 14.43
C LEU A 106 24.80 -1.58 15.12
N SER A 107 24.67 -1.65 16.44
CA SER A 107 25.41 -2.59 17.29
C SER A 107 24.67 -2.95 18.58
N ASP A 108 24.92 -4.15 19.12
CA ASP A 108 24.41 -4.61 20.42
C ASP A 108 25.54 -5.02 21.39
N PRO A 109 26.50 -4.14 21.73
CA PRO A 109 27.68 -4.50 22.53
C PRO A 109 27.33 -4.96 23.97
N ASP A 110 26.14 -4.60 24.46
CA ASP A 110 25.67 -4.94 25.81
C ASP A 110 24.81 -6.22 25.85
N GLY A 111 24.64 -6.92 24.72
CA GLY A 111 23.90 -8.19 24.64
C GLY A 111 22.42 -8.07 25.02
N LYS A 112 21.73 -7.03 24.54
CA LYS A 112 20.31 -6.78 24.78
C LYS A 112 19.41 -7.69 23.94
N ILE A 113 19.87 -8.16 22.78
CA ILE A 113 19.06 -8.99 21.89
C ILE A 113 18.92 -10.40 22.50
N PRO A 114 17.69 -10.91 22.72
CA PRO A 114 17.46 -12.16 23.44
C PRO A 114 17.63 -13.43 22.59
N PHE A 115 18.09 -13.28 21.34
CA PHE A 115 18.33 -14.35 20.39
C PHE A 115 19.72 -14.23 19.77
N LYS A 116 20.20 -15.32 19.17
CA LYS A 116 21.54 -15.37 18.57
C LYS A 116 21.63 -14.45 17.35
N ILE A 117 22.63 -13.58 17.32
CA ILE A 117 22.95 -12.75 16.15
C ILE A 117 24.14 -13.31 15.36
N VAL A 118 24.45 -12.71 14.20
CA VAL A 118 25.56 -13.16 13.35
C VAL A 118 26.90 -12.94 14.06
N ASN A 119 27.10 -11.74 14.61
CA ASN A 119 28.34 -11.33 15.26
C ASN A 119 28.34 -11.56 16.78
N GLU A 120 27.65 -12.62 17.24
CA GLU A 120 27.40 -12.95 18.66
C GLU A 120 28.68 -12.93 19.52
N ASP A 121 29.76 -13.50 18.98
CA ASP A 121 31.03 -13.73 19.70
C ASP A 121 32.03 -12.56 19.58
N SER A 122 31.67 -11.49 18.87
CA SER A 122 32.49 -10.27 18.76
C SER A 122 32.25 -9.33 19.94
N SER A 123 33.21 -8.44 20.23
CA SER A 123 33.02 -7.40 21.25
C SER A 123 31.96 -6.37 20.88
N ASP A 124 31.92 -5.98 19.61
CA ASP A 124 31.07 -4.88 19.16
C ASP A 124 29.66 -5.34 18.81
N ARG A 125 29.47 -6.64 18.49
CA ARG A 125 28.17 -7.24 18.16
C ARG A 125 27.42 -6.42 17.10
N PHE A 126 28.13 -6.09 16.01
CA PHE A 126 27.54 -5.34 14.89
C PHE A 126 26.35 -6.08 14.30
N LEU A 127 25.26 -5.35 14.07
CA LEU A 127 24.03 -5.90 13.52
C LEU A 127 24.13 -6.00 12.00
N THR A 128 23.60 -7.09 11.47
CA THR A 128 23.60 -7.38 10.03
C THR A 128 22.19 -7.53 9.50
N GLY A 129 22.02 -7.48 8.18
CA GLY A 129 20.72 -7.70 7.54
C GLY A 129 20.13 -9.10 7.75
N ALA A 130 20.92 -10.05 8.23
CA ALA A 130 20.41 -11.33 8.71
C ALA A 130 19.77 -11.24 10.11
N ASN A 131 20.02 -10.18 10.87
CA ASN A 131 19.48 -9.98 12.22
C ASN A 131 18.14 -9.24 12.18
N PHE A 132 18.02 -8.21 11.34
CA PHE A 132 16.85 -7.34 11.23
C PHE A 132 16.65 -6.87 9.80
N ASP A 133 15.38 -6.58 9.48
CA ASP A 133 14.91 -6.01 8.22
C ASP A 133 14.33 -4.63 8.50
N ILE A 134 15.20 -3.62 8.49
CA ILE A 134 14.88 -2.31 9.06
C ILE A 134 14.28 -1.38 8.00
N GLU A 135 13.08 -0.88 8.26
CA GLU A 135 12.25 -0.24 7.23
C GLU A 135 11.97 1.25 7.47
N SER A 136 12.19 1.74 8.69
CA SER A 136 11.94 3.13 9.01
C SER A 136 12.72 3.57 10.23
N PHE A 137 12.95 4.87 10.38
CA PHE A 137 13.53 5.40 11.60
C PHE A 137 13.03 6.81 11.94
N VAL A 138 13.16 7.17 13.21
CA VAL A 138 13.03 8.54 13.72
C VAL A 138 14.14 8.86 14.71
N ILE A 139 14.64 10.11 14.68
CA ILE A 139 15.59 10.63 15.67
C ILE A 139 14.83 11.51 16.67
N ASP A 140 14.95 11.20 17.96
CA ASP A 140 14.26 11.95 19.01
C ASP A 140 15.03 13.23 19.44
N ALA A 141 14.47 13.98 20.37
CA ALA A 141 15.06 15.24 20.85
C ALA A 141 16.41 15.08 21.58
N LYS A 142 16.78 13.86 22.00
CA LYS A 142 18.08 13.55 22.62
C LYS A 142 19.11 13.09 21.58
N GLY A 143 18.67 12.81 20.36
CA GLY A 143 19.49 12.19 19.33
C GLY A 143 19.42 10.66 19.36
N ASP A 144 18.52 10.07 20.15
CA ASP A 144 18.31 8.62 20.16
C ASP A 144 17.58 8.22 18.87
N ILE A 145 17.96 7.07 18.30
CA ILE A 145 17.49 6.56 17.01
C ILE A 145 16.50 5.43 17.28
N TRP A 146 15.26 5.61 16.85
CA TRP A 146 14.20 4.61 16.93
C TRP A 146 13.96 4.02 15.54
N ILE A 147 14.02 2.70 15.40
CA ILE A 147 13.96 2.01 14.11
C ILE A 147 12.82 0.98 14.14
N GLY A 148 12.01 0.95 13.08
CA GLY A 148 11.02 -0.10 12.84
C GLY A 148 11.63 -1.24 12.02
N ASP A 149 11.35 -2.47 12.44
CA ASP A 149 11.81 -3.71 11.80
C ASP A 149 10.62 -4.49 11.21
N GLU A 150 10.84 -5.25 10.14
CA GLU A 150 9.84 -6.09 9.44
C GLU A 150 9.93 -7.57 9.84
N PHE A 151 11.11 -8.09 10.22
CA PHE A 151 11.29 -9.52 10.54
C PHE A 151 10.63 -9.97 11.85
N GLY A 152 10.46 -9.08 12.83
CA GLY A 152 9.89 -9.46 14.13
C GLY A 152 8.90 -8.47 14.69
N PRO A 153 8.16 -7.76 13.83
CA PRO A 153 8.02 -6.31 13.88
C PRO A 153 8.41 -5.75 15.25
N PHE A 154 9.69 -5.43 15.36
CA PHE A 154 10.24 -4.82 16.57
C PHE A 154 10.31 -3.30 16.39
N ILE A 155 10.27 -2.60 17.51
CA ILE A 155 10.86 -1.26 17.63
C ILE A 155 12.22 -1.42 18.29
N LEU A 156 13.27 -1.00 17.58
CA LEU A 156 14.65 -0.96 18.06
C LEU A 156 14.98 0.46 18.54
N HIS A 157 15.74 0.58 19.61
CA HIS A 157 16.07 1.87 20.22
C HIS A 157 17.58 1.96 20.48
N PHE A 158 18.24 2.84 19.76
CA PHE A 158 19.68 3.06 19.79
C PHE A 158 20.01 4.47 20.29
N ASP A 159 21.19 4.66 20.87
CA ASP A 159 21.72 6.01 21.06
C ASP A 159 22.24 6.60 19.73
N SER A 160 22.65 7.87 19.77
CA SER A 160 23.22 8.58 18.61
C SER A 160 24.48 7.96 18.01
N THR A 161 25.12 7.01 18.70
CA THR A 161 26.30 6.27 18.19
C THR A 161 25.95 4.95 17.52
N GLY A 162 24.66 4.57 17.52
CA GLY A 162 24.19 3.30 16.96
C GLY A 162 24.30 2.12 17.94
N LYS A 163 24.49 2.39 19.23
CA LYS A 163 24.48 1.35 20.26
C LYS A 163 23.06 1.09 20.75
N LEU A 164 22.63 -0.17 20.74
CA LEU A 164 21.32 -0.60 21.21
C LEU A 164 21.18 -0.37 22.72
N LEU A 165 20.11 0.33 23.13
CA LEU A 165 19.90 0.76 24.52
C LEU A 165 19.10 -0.26 25.33
N GLU A 166 18.16 -0.96 24.69
CA GLU A 166 17.27 -1.93 25.32
C GLU A 166 16.96 -3.11 24.40
N ALA A 167 16.37 -4.16 24.95
CA ALA A 167 15.96 -5.31 24.15
C ALA A 167 14.93 -4.85 23.08
N PRO A 168 14.95 -5.45 21.87
CA PRO A 168 13.95 -5.15 20.84
C PRO A 168 12.52 -5.18 21.40
N ILE A 169 11.80 -4.07 21.25
CA ILE A 169 10.43 -3.95 21.75
C ILE A 169 9.53 -4.63 20.73
N SER A 170 8.99 -5.79 21.07
CA SER A 170 8.00 -6.45 20.21
C SER A 170 6.79 -5.54 20.03
N THR A 171 6.48 -5.19 18.79
CA THR A 171 5.13 -4.74 18.49
C THR A 171 4.19 -5.94 18.62
N PRO A 172 2.87 -5.72 18.79
CA PRO A 172 1.91 -6.82 18.82
C PRO A 172 1.97 -7.59 17.50
N ASN A 173 2.80 -8.63 17.49
CA ASN A 173 2.72 -9.66 16.49
C ASN A 173 1.38 -10.33 16.62
N ILE A 174 0.75 -10.55 15.48
CA ILE A 174 -0.37 -11.44 15.41
C ILE A 174 0.13 -12.84 15.80
N PRO A 175 -0.37 -13.46 16.89
CA PRO A 175 0.10 -14.78 17.30
C PRO A 175 -0.13 -15.80 16.18
N GLY A 176 0.95 -16.35 15.61
CA GLY A 176 0.91 -17.39 14.58
C GLY A 176 1.47 -17.02 13.20
N ASN A 177 1.72 -15.75 12.90
CA ASN A 177 2.35 -15.39 11.61
C ASN A 177 3.89 -15.34 11.75
N THR A 178 4.56 -16.44 11.44
CA THR A 178 6.03 -16.50 11.35
C THR A 178 6.51 -16.55 9.89
N THR A 179 5.64 -16.34 8.90
CA THR A 179 5.93 -16.60 7.49
C THR A 179 5.91 -15.35 6.60
N GLY A 180 5.58 -14.17 7.13
CA GLY A 180 5.49 -12.94 6.31
C GLY A 180 4.37 -12.98 5.26
N GLU A 181 3.47 -13.95 5.33
CA GLU A 181 2.28 -13.98 4.48
C GLU A 181 1.21 -13.05 5.03
N PHE A 182 0.34 -12.54 4.15
CA PHE A 182 -0.88 -11.85 4.57
C PHE A 182 -1.65 -12.76 5.53
N VAL A 183 -1.84 -12.31 6.78
CA VAL A 183 -2.73 -12.99 7.72
C VAL A 183 -4.15 -12.81 7.22
N ARG A 184 -4.69 -13.84 6.56
CA ARG A 184 -6.09 -13.86 6.14
C ARG A 184 -6.87 -14.86 6.98
N SER A 185 -8.02 -14.43 7.47
CA SER A 185 -9.06 -15.36 7.91
C SER A 185 -9.57 -16.13 6.68
N PRO A 186 -9.88 -17.44 6.76
CA PRO A 186 -9.92 -18.31 7.93
C PRO A 186 -8.67 -19.18 8.12
N GLN A 187 -7.57 -18.86 7.45
CA GLN A 187 -6.37 -19.72 7.38
C GLN A 187 -5.63 -19.82 8.71
N ASN A 188 -5.96 -18.95 9.67
CA ASN A 188 -5.37 -18.88 10.99
C ASN A 188 -6.47 -18.74 12.07
N PRO A 189 -7.22 -19.82 12.38
CA PRO A 189 -8.41 -19.75 13.22
C PRO A 189 -8.12 -19.50 14.72
N ASP A 190 -6.90 -19.74 15.19
CA ASP A 190 -6.49 -19.55 16.59
C ASP A 190 -5.95 -18.13 16.88
N LEU A 191 -5.98 -17.28 15.86
CA LEU A 191 -5.37 -15.98 15.83
C LEU A 191 -6.34 -14.95 16.44
N LYS A 192 -5.93 -14.35 17.56
CA LYS A 192 -6.72 -13.33 18.25
C LYS A 192 -6.35 -11.94 17.74
N PHE A 193 -7.32 -11.22 17.21
CA PHE A 193 -7.13 -9.85 16.73
C PHE A 193 -7.28 -8.85 17.89
N ASN A 194 -6.70 -7.66 17.75
CA ASN A 194 -6.88 -6.55 18.70
C ASN A 194 -8.22 -5.81 18.51
N THR A 195 -9.26 -6.51 18.06
CA THR A 195 -10.64 -6.02 17.98
C THR A 195 -11.31 -6.13 19.36
N LEU A 196 -12.47 -5.50 19.54
CA LEU A 196 -13.17 -5.46 20.83
C LEU A 196 -13.60 -6.85 21.34
N ASP A 197 -13.83 -7.78 20.41
CA ASP A 197 -14.27 -9.16 20.65
C ASP A 197 -13.17 -10.20 20.38
N GLY A 198 -12.05 -9.80 19.77
CA GLY A 198 -10.94 -10.68 19.43
C GLY A 198 -11.07 -11.36 18.07
N ASP A 199 -12.17 -11.12 17.35
CA ASP A 199 -12.45 -11.65 16.01
C ASP A 199 -11.76 -10.82 14.91
N PRO A 200 -11.49 -11.37 13.72
CA PRO A 200 -10.95 -10.60 12.59
C PRO A 200 -11.76 -9.33 12.30
N PRO A 201 -11.13 -8.21 11.90
CA PRO A 201 -11.87 -7.06 11.40
C PRO A 201 -12.65 -7.47 10.15
N LEU A 202 -13.87 -6.92 10.00
CA LEU A 202 -14.65 -7.09 8.79
C LEU A 202 -14.00 -6.36 7.62
N VAL A 203 -13.92 -7.03 6.48
CA VAL A 203 -13.45 -6.43 5.23
C VAL A 203 -14.67 -6.05 4.38
N ILE A 204 -14.80 -4.76 4.10
CA ILE A 204 -15.88 -4.22 3.26
C ILE A 204 -15.28 -3.83 1.91
N GLY A 205 -15.69 -4.52 0.85
CA GLY A 205 -15.32 -4.20 -0.52
C GLY A 205 -16.04 -2.92 -0.98
N HIS A 206 -15.45 -1.77 -0.68
CA HIS A 206 -15.95 -0.44 -1.05
C HIS A 206 -16.07 -0.32 -2.58
N ARG A 207 -17.33 -0.31 -3.06
CA ARG A 207 -17.68 -0.38 -4.49
C ARG A 207 -17.16 -1.63 -5.21
N GLY A 208 -16.91 -2.72 -4.47
CA GLY A 208 -16.21 -3.92 -4.93
C GLY A 208 -14.69 -3.79 -4.83
N ALA A 209 -13.94 -4.54 -5.64
CA ALA A 209 -12.49 -4.42 -5.78
C ALA A 209 -12.16 -3.23 -6.71
N SER A 210 -12.61 -2.03 -6.33
CA SER A 210 -12.61 -0.83 -7.19
C SER A 210 -11.21 -0.32 -7.58
N GLY A 211 -10.17 -0.76 -6.87
CA GLY A 211 -8.77 -0.57 -7.26
C GLY A 211 -8.35 -1.42 -8.47
N ASP A 212 -8.96 -2.59 -8.65
CA ASP A 212 -8.59 -3.58 -9.65
C ASP A 212 -9.55 -3.63 -10.85
N ARG A 213 -10.79 -3.18 -10.67
CA ARG A 213 -11.87 -3.20 -11.67
C ARG A 213 -12.70 -1.90 -11.62
N PRO A 214 -13.38 -1.52 -12.72
CA PRO A 214 -14.35 -0.42 -12.69
C PRO A 214 -15.36 -0.63 -11.56
N GLU A 215 -15.54 0.41 -10.76
CA GLU A 215 -16.36 0.37 -9.55
C GLU A 215 -17.81 -0.02 -9.83
N HIS A 216 -18.46 -0.62 -8.83
CA HIS A 216 -19.86 -1.05 -8.88
C HIS A 216 -20.24 -1.95 -10.07
N THR A 217 -19.32 -2.78 -10.56
CA THR A 217 -19.61 -3.86 -11.51
C THR A 217 -19.79 -5.19 -10.78
N LEU A 218 -20.50 -6.16 -11.38
CA LEU A 218 -20.61 -7.50 -10.78
C LEU A 218 -19.23 -8.14 -10.63
N GLU A 219 -18.33 -7.85 -11.57
CA GLU A 219 -16.95 -8.33 -11.63
C GLU A 219 -16.09 -7.72 -10.51
N ALA A 220 -16.26 -6.44 -10.21
CA ALA A 220 -15.62 -5.82 -9.04
C ALA A 220 -16.12 -6.45 -7.74
N TYR A 221 -17.43 -6.71 -7.60
CA TYR A 221 -17.98 -7.36 -6.41
C TYR A 221 -17.50 -8.82 -6.28
N ALA A 222 -17.52 -9.58 -7.37
CA ALA A 222 -17.05 -10.96 -7.39
C ALA A 222 -15.56 -11.05 -7.01
N LEU A 223 -14.72 -10.17 -7.56
CA LEU A 223 -13.30 -10.12 -7.22
C LEU A 223 -13.07 -9.73 -5.75
N ALA A 224 -13.83 -8.78 -5.20
CA ALA A 224 -13.74 -8.45 -3.77
C ALA A 224 -14.05 -9.67 -2.88
N ILE A 225 -15.09 -10.43 -3.23
CA ILE A 225 -15.48 -11.66 -2.53
C ILE A 225 -14.38 -12.71 -2.64
N GLU A 226 -13.79 -12.88 -3.82
CA GLU A 226 -12.66 -13.79 -4.05
C GLU A 226 -11.44 -13.39 -3.21
N GLN A 227 -11.17 -12.09 -3.09
CA GLN A 227 -10.08 -11.53 -2.30
C GLN A 227 -10.33 -11.58 -0.78
N GLY A 228 -11.55 -11.91 -0.35
CA GLY A 228 -11.90 -12.14 1.07
C GLY A 228 -12.78 -11.09 1.72
N ALA A 229 -13.51 -10.28 0.95
CA ALA A 229 -14.48 -9.35 1.51
C ALA A 229 -15.63 -10.07 2.22
N ASP A 230 -15.94 -9.64 3.44
CA ASP A 230 -17.10 -10.11 4.22
C ASP A 230 -18.38 -9.41 3.78
N PHE A 231 -18.26 -8.18 3.28
CA PHE A 231 -19.35 -7.37 2.74
C PHE A 231 -18.94 -6.77 1.40
N ILE A 232 -19.91 -6.64 0.49
CA ILE A 232 -19.79 -5.73 -0.64
C ILE A 232 -20.63 -4.47 -0.37
N GLU A 233 -20.17 -3.35 -0.91
CA GLU A 233 -20.77 -2.04 -0.66
C GLU A 233 -21.27 -1.46 -2.00
N PRO A 234 -22.59 -1.57 -2.27
CA PRO A 234 -23.23 -0.87 -3.37
C PRO A 234 -23.83 0.47 -2.92
N ASP A 235 -23.45 1.52 -3.64
CA ASP A 235 -24.15 2.79 -3.68
C ASP A 235 -25.34 2.70 -4.63
N LEU A 236 -26.49 3.25 -4.24
CA LEU A 236 -27.74 3.07 -4.97
C LEU A 236 -28.31 4.41 -5.45
N VAL A 237 -28.53 4.48 -6.76
CA VAL A 237 -29.30 5.53 -7.46
C VAL A 237 -30.44 4.88 -8.26
N ILE A 238 -31.39 5.68 -8.73
CA ILE A 238 -32.61 5.19 -9.39
C ILE A 238 -32.66 5.60 -10.86
N THR A 239 -33.15 4.72 -11.73
CA THR A 239 -33.44 4.99 -13.14
C THR A 239 -34.79 5.69 -13.31
N LYS A 240 -35.03 6.23 -14.51
CA LYS A 240 -36.31 6.87 -14.90
C LYS A 240 -37.54 6.00 -14.68
N ASP A 241 -37.39 4.70 -14.90
CA ASP A 241 -38.42 3.68 -14.75
C ASP A 241 -38.41 3.00 -13.36
N GLY A 242 -37.72 3.60 -12.39
CA GLY A 242 -37.84 3.24 -10.97
C GLY A 242 -36.99 2.06 -10.53
N VAL A 243 -35.91 1.74 -11.26
CA VAL A 243 -35.03 0.62 -10.93
C VAL A 243 -33.79 1.12 -10.21
N LEU A 244 -33.45 0.49 -9.08
CA LEU A 244 -32.19 0.77 -8.38
C LEU A 244 -31.01 0.13 -9.12
N ILE A 245 -30.00 0.94 -9.42
CA ILE A 245 -28.72 0.53 -10.00
C ILE A 245 -27.58 0.85 -9.03
N ALA A 246 -26.50 0.07 -9.12
CA ALA A 246 -25.34 0.30 -8.27
C ALA A 246 -24.43 1.35 -8.91
N ARG A 247 -24.39 2.58 -8.39
CA ARG A 247 -23.52 3.68 -8.81
C ARG A 247 -23.32 4.69 -7.68
N HIS A 248 -22.11 5.25 -7.59
CA HIS A 248 -21.73 6.20 -6.55
C HIS A 248 -22.42 7.57 -6.69
N GLU A 249 -22.66 8.04 -7.92
CA GLU A 249 -23.33 9.32 -8.19
C GLU A 249 -24.51 9.13 -9.16
N PRO A 250 -25.49 10.05 -9.17
CA PRO A 250 -26.52 10.09 -10.20
C PRO A 250 -25.93 10.44 -11.57
N LEU A 251 -24.79 11.14 -11.59
CA LEU A 251 -24.05 11.42 -12.83
C LEU A 251 -23.35 10.16 -13.35
N LEU A 252 -23.52 9.92 -14.64
CA LEU A 252 -22.93 8.78 -15.35
C LEU A 252 -21.64 9.15 -16.10
N ASP A 253 -21.31 10.45 -16.18
CA ASP A 253 -20.28 11.04 -17.02
C ASP A 253 -18.89 10.39 -16.85
N ASP A 254 -18.39 10.32 -15.61
CA ASP A 254 -16.99 9.96 -15.36
C ASP A 254 -16.73 8.45 -15.32
N THR A 255 -17.80 7.66 -15.29
CA THR A 255 -17.76 6.26 -14.84
C THR A 255 -18.52 5.33 -15.78
N THR A 256 -19.02 5.87 -16.89
CA THR A 256 -19.58 5.11 -18.00
C THR A 256 -19.19 5.72 -19.34
N ASN A 257 -19.39 4.99 -20.43
CA ASN A 257 -19.27 5.50 -21.80
C ASN A 257 -20.53 6.23 -22.33
N VAL A 258 -21.33 6.84 -21.45
CA VAL A 258 -22.65 7.42 -21.80
C VAL A 258 -22.61 8.45 -22.93
N ALA A 259 -21.56 9.27 -22.98
CA ALA A 259 -21.40 10.27 -24.04
C ALA A 259 -21.27 9.66 -25.43
N ASP A 260 -20.55 8.53 -25.55
CA ASP A 260 -20.35 7.83 -26.81
C ASP A 260 -21.64 7.12 -27.28
N VAL A 261 -22.46 6.63 -26.34
CA VAL A 261 -23.68 5.87 -26.64
C VAL A 261 -24.85 6.79 -27.00
N PHE A 262 -25.00 7.91 -26.29
CA PHE A 262 -26.21 8.72 -26.33
C PHE A 262 -26.03 10.16 -26.83
N GLY A 263 -24.79 10.66 -26.88
CA GLY A 263 -24.46 12.00 -27.35
C GLY A 263 -24.95 13.14 -26.44
N GLU A 264 -24.41 14.34 -26.68
CA GLU A 264 -24.59 15.52 -25.82
C GLU A 264 -26.05 15.97 -25.66
N ASP A 265 -26.93 15.71 -26.63
CA ASP A 265 -28.35 16.07 -26.57
C ASP A 265 -29.12 15.35 -25.45
N ARG A 266 -28.51 14.33 -24.84
CA ARG A 266 -29.07 13.57 -23.73
C ARG A 266 -28.64 14.08 -22.35
N LYS A 267 -27.83 15.14 -22.28
CA LYS A 267 -27.53 15.84 -21.03
C LYS A 267 -28.73 16.65 -20.55
N SER A 268 -28.84 16.80 -19.24
CA SER A 268 -29.78 17.72 -18.60
C SER A 268 -29.04 18.58 -17.56
N THR A 269 -29.66 19.70 -17.18
CA THR A 269 -29.15 20.56 -16.11
C THR A 269 -30.05 20.41 -14.89
N LYS A 270 -29.48 20.01 -13.75
CA LYS A 270 -30.21 19.79 -12.49
C LYS A 270 -29.46 20.42 -11.32
N PHE A 271 -30.19 20.65 -10.23
CA PHE A 271 -29.63 21.16 -8.99
C PHE A 271 -29.37 19.99 -8.05
N LEU A 272 -28.10 19.59 -7.91
CA LEU A 272 -27.66 18.49 -7.05
C LEU A 272 -26.89 19.08 -5.87
N ASP A 273 -27.38 18.84 -4.65
CA ASP A 273 -26.74 19.26 -3.40
C ASP A 273 -26.33 20.74 -3.29
N GLY A 274 -27.11 21.63 -3.93
CA GLY A 274 -26.85 23.07 -3.90
C GLY A 274 -26.10 23.61 -5.11
N GLU A 275 -25.73 22.75 -6.06
CA GLU A 275 -24.98 23.13 -7.26
C GLU A 275 -25.78 22.82 -8.53
N GLU A 276 -25.75 23.75 -9.49
CA GLU A 276 -26.30 23.52 -10.83
C GLU A 276 -25.28 22.74 -11.66
N ILE A 277 -25.65 21.52 -12.06
CA ILE A 277 -24.78 20.59 -12.77
C ILE A 277 -25.44 20.20 -14.10
N THR A 278 -24.66 20.24 -15.18
CA THR A 278 -25.06 19.74 -16.50
C THR A 278 -24.31 18.45 -16.82
N GLY A 279 -25.03 17.35 -17.03
CA GLY A 279 -24.44 16.03 -17.26
C GLY A 279 -25.48 14.98 -17.61
N TYR A 280 -25.09 13.71 -17.58
CA TYR A 280 -25.97 12.57 -17.83
C TYR A 280 -26.47 11.99 -16.50
N PHE A 281 -27.71 12.29 -16.13
CA PHE A 281 -28.29 11.83 -14.87
C PHE A 281 -28.99 10.48 -15.04
N ALA A 282 -28.71 9.52 -14.14
CA ALA A 282 -29.25 8.16 -14.18
C ALA A 282 -30.79 8.12 -14.28
N GLU A 283 -31.48 9.03 -13.60
CA GLU A 283 -32.93 9.12 -13.60
C GLU A 283 -33.54 9.74 -14.88
N ASP A 284 -32.72 10.16 -15.84
CA ASP A 284 -33.15 10.53 -17.19
C ASP A 284 -33.18 9.34 -18.17
N PHE A 285 -32.61 8.19 -17.77
CA PHE A 285 -32.51 6.98 -18.57
C PHE A 285 -33.35 5.85 -17.98
N THR A 286 -34.01 5.09 -18.85
CA THR A 286 -34.63 3.81 -18.47
C THR A 286 -33.56 2.75 -18.20
N LEU A 287 -33.89 1.69 -17.46
CA LEU A 287 -32.96 0.57 -17.27
C LEU A 287 -32.49 0.00 -18.61
N ALA A 288 -33.38 -0.10 -19.60
CA ALA A 288 -33.04 -0.59 -20.93
C ALA A 288 -31.99 0.28 -21.65
N GLU A 289 -31.95 1.58 -21.35
CA GLU A 289 -30.90 2.49 -21.83
C GLU A 289 -29.61 2.33 -21.01
N ILE A 290 -29.71 2.26 -19.68
CA ILE A 290 -28.56 2.03 -18.79
C ILE A 290 -27.82 0.74 -19.15
N LYS A 291 -28.52 -0.33 -19.53
CA LYS A 291 -27.90 -1.60 -19.93
C LYS A 291 -27.13 -1.55 -21.25
N GLN A 292 -27.26 -0.49 -22.04
CA GLN A 292 -26.42 -0.26 -23.23
C GLN A 292 -25.05 0.33 -22.88
N LEU A 293 -24.92 0.92 -21.69
CA LEU A 293 -23.69 1.54 -21.23
C LEU A 293 -22.69 0.49 -20.74
N ARG A 294 -21.43 0.91 -20.69
CA ARG A 294 -20.32 0.14 -20.12
C ARG A 294 -19.58 0.96 -19.10
N ALA A 295 -19.19 0.32 -18.01
CA ALA A 295 -18.43 0.94 -16.93
C ALA A 295 -17.01 1.28 -17.38
N VAL A 296 -16.48 2.40 -16.87
CA VAL A 296 -15.09 2.85 -17.09
C VAL A 296 -14.48 3.29 -15.77
N GLN A 297 -13.15 3.29 -15.69
CA GLN A 297 -12.39 3.70 -14.52
C GLN A 297 -12.19 5.24 -14.50
N PRO A 298 -12.74 5.97 -13.51
CA PRO A 298 -12.62 7.43 -13.46
C PRO A 298 -11.25 7.94 -12.98
N LEU A 299 -10.42 7.08 -12.37
CA LEU A 299 -9.19 7.51 -11.69
C LEU A 299 -7.94 7.15 -12.48
N ASP A 300 -7.22 8.17 -12.97
CA ASP A 300 -5.99 8.05 -13.78
C ASP A 300 -4.86 7.18 -13.16
N PHE A 301 -4.88 6.98 -11.85
CA PHE A 301 -3.87 6.16 -11.15
C PHE A 301 -4.26 4.68 -11.03
N ARG A 302 -5.47 4.30 -11.48
CA ARG A 302 -5.96 2.92 -11.54
C ARG A 302 -5.91 2.44 -12.99
N SER A 303 -5.87 1.12 -13.18
CA SER A 303 -5.85 0.53 -14.52
C SER A 303 -7.18 0.74 -15.24
N ASP A 304 -7.10 1.12 -16.52
CA ASP A 304 -8.18 1.25 -17.49
C ASP A 304 -8.37 -0.04 -18.34
N GLU A 305 -7.67 -1.12 -18.02
CA GLU A 305 -7.66 -2.37 -18.80
C GLU A 305 -9.07 -2.94 -19.02
N PHE A 306 -9.96 -2.72 -18.07
CA PHE A 306 -11.32 -3.27 -18.05
C PHE A 306 -12.40 -2.29 -18.51
N ASP A 307 -12.00 -1.11 -18.98
CA ASP A 307 -12.94 -0.11 -19.48
C ASP A 307 -13.74 -0.65 -20.66
N GLY A 308 -15.04 -0.36 -20.66
CA GLY A 308 -15.93 -0.77 -21.76
C GLY A 308 -16.36 -2.24 -21.72
N GLN A 309 -15.89 -3.03 -20.75
CA GLN A 309 -16.16 -4.47 -20.73
C GLN A 309 -17.43 -4.85 -19.97
N PHE A 310 -17.73 -4.16 -18.86
CA PHE A 310 -18.75 -4.56 -17.90
C PHE A 310 -19.99 -3.67 -17.93
N GLU A 311 -21.15 -4.26 -17.65
CA GLU A 311 -22.42 -3.55 -17.58
C GLU A 311 -22.64 -2.90 -16.21
N ILE A 312 -23.53 -1.90 -16.14
CA ILE A 312 -24.01 -1.37 -14.86
C ILE A 312 -25.05 -2.36 -14.27
N PRO A 313 -24.84 -2.87 -13.06
CA PRO A 313 -25.78 -3.80 -12.43
C PRO A 313 -26.92 -3.06 -11.74
N THR A 314 -28.08 -3.70 -11.76
CA THR A 314 -29.19 -3.41 -10.85
C THR A 314 -28.87 -3.92 -9.45
N PHE A 315 -29.48 -3.33 -8.43
CA PHE A 315 -29.36 -3.84 -7.08
C PHE A 315 -29.88 -5.29 -6.96
N LYS A 316 -30.87 -5.67 -7.78
CA LYS A 316 -31.37 -7.05 -7.86
C LYS A 316 -30.28 -8.01 -8.35
N GLU A 317 -29.56 -7.67 -9.41
CA GLU A 317 -28.46 -8.49 -9.93
C GLU A 317 -27.31 -8.62 -8.91
N VAL A 318 -27.04 -7.56 -8.14
CA VAL A 318 -26.06 -7.62 -7.02
C VAL A 318 -26.51 -8.62 -5.95
N ILE A 319 -27.80 -8.64 -5.58
CA ILE A 319 -28.34 -9.65 -4.65
C ILE A 319 -28.26 -11.05 -5.25
N GLU A 320 -28.60 -11.21 -6.52
CA GLU A 320 -28.55 -12.50 -7.22
C GLU A 320 -27.12 -13.05 -7.28
N LEU A 321 -26.10 -12.20 -7.48
CA LEU A 321 -24.69 -12.58 -7.37
C LEU A 321 -24.37 -13.15 -5.98
N LEU A 322 -24.79 -12.48 -4.90
CA LEU A 322 -24.50 -12.98 -3.55
C LEU A 322 -25.24 -14.29 -3.23
N GLN A 323 -26.48 -14.43 -3.70
CA GLN A 323 -27.23 -15.69 -3.57
C GLN A 323 -26.53 -16.83 -4.31
N GLN A 324 -25.98 -16.56 -5.49
CA GLN A 324 -25.18 -17.52 -6.24
C GLN A 324 -23.91 -17.89 -5.49
N VAL A 325 -23.15 -16.92 -4.98
CA VAL A 325 -21.96 -17.16 -4.17
C VAL A 325 -22.28 -18.02 -2.94
N GLU A 326 -23.38 -17.74 -2.23
CA GLU A 326 -23.80 -18.55 -1.08
C GLU A 326 -24.17 -19.97 -1.51
N ALA A 327 -24.90 -20.13 -2.61
CA ALA A 327 -25.27 -21.45 -3.13
C ALA A 327 -24.06 -22.29 -3.57
N GLU A 328 -23.05 -21.66 -4.17
CA GLU A 328 -21.86 -22.34 -4.70
C GLU A 328 -20.81 -22.63 -3.63
N THR A 329 -20.63 -21.72 -2.67
CA THR A 329 -19.51 -21.75 -1.72
C THR A 329 -19.93 -22.00 -0.28
N GLY A 330 -21.22 -21.82 0.05
CA GLY A 330 -21.73 -21.81 1.42
C GLY A 330 -21.34 -20.57 2.23
N LYS A 331 -20.57 -19.63 1.65
CA LYS A 331 -20.19 -18.38 2.30
C LYS A 331 -21.34 -17.38 2.24
N LYS A 332 -21.63 -16.75 3.39
CA LYS A 332 -22.58 -15.65 3.47
C LYS A 332 -21.84 -14.33 3.38
N ILE A 333 -22.06 -13.61 2.30
CA ILE A 333 -21.52 -12.27 2.08
C ILE A 333 -22.60 -11.25 2.45
N GLY A 334 -22.24 -10.23 3.23
CA GLY A 334 -23.13 -9.14 3.58
C GLY A 334 -23.23 -8.08 2.48
N ILE A 335 -24.27 -7.25 2.55
CA ILE A 335 -24.41 -6.07 1.69
C ILE A 335 -24.46 -4.82 2.58
N TYR A 336 -23.51 -3.92 2.38
CA TYR A 336 -23.47 -2.61 3.01
C TYR A 336 -24.02 -1.58 2.02
N ARG A 337 -25.32 -1.29 2.10
CA ARG A 337 -26.02 -0.47 1.09
C ARG A 337 -25.99 0.99 1.48
N GLU A 338 -25.60 1.86 0.56
CA GLU A 338 -25.75 3.30 0.69
C GLU A 338 -26.79 3.83 -0.31
N THR A 339 -27.78 4.58 0.16
CA THR A 339 -28.69 5.32 -0.73
C THR A 339 -28.09 6.70 -0.99
N LYS A 340 -27.84 7.03 -2.25
CA LYS A 340 -27.27 8.33 -2.63
C LYS A 340 -28.37 9.37 -2.82
N HIS A 341 -28.07 10.61 -2.41
CA HIS A 341 -28.88 11.80 -2.70
C HIS A 341 -30.40 11.63 -2.51
N PRO A 342 -30.88 11.10 -1.36
CA PRO A 342 -32.30 10.77 -1.20
C PRO A 342 -33.23 11.99 -1.35
N THR A 343 -32.79 13.18 -0.96
CA THR A 343 -33.56 14.44 -1.12
C THR A 343 -33.70 14.81 -2.61
N PHE A 344 -32.63 14.68 -3.39
CA PHE A 344 -32.63 14.98 -4.82
C PHE A 344 -33.61 14.09 -5.60
N PHE A 345 -33.69 12.80 -5.25
CA PHE A 345 -34.66 11.89 -5.85
C PHE A 345 -36.09 12.12 -5.34
N ASP A 346 -36.28 12.55 -4.08
CA ASP A 346 -37.59 12.91 -3.54
C ASP A 346 -38.19 14.15 -4.23
N ASP A 347 -37.38 15.17 -4.46
CA ASP A 347 -37.79 16.39 -5.17
C ASP A 347 -38.25 16.11 -6.62
N GLN A 348 -37.77 15.01 -7.21
CA GLN A 348 -38.18 14.52 -8.53
C GLN A 348 -39.37 13.55 -8.49
N GLY A 349 -39.92 13.27 -7.31
CA GLY A 349 -41.04 12.36 -7.10
C GLY A 349 -40.68 10.87 -7.20
N LEU A 350 -39.39 10.53 -7.11
CA LEU A 350 -38.89 9.16 -7.26
C LEU A 350 -38.81 8.37 -5.93
N SER A 351 -39.10 9.02 -4.80
CA SER A 351 -39.14 8.41 -3.46
C SER A 351 -40.52 7.86 -3.06
N ASN A 352 -41.57 8.17 -3.82
CA ASN A 352 -42.94 7.75 -3.54
C ASN A 352 -43.35 6.57 -4.44
N LEU A 353 -43.13 5.35 -3.97
CA LEU A 353 -43.71 4.14 -4.56
C LEU A 353 -45.21 4.11 -4.25
N THR A 354 -46.07 4.39 -5.24
CA THR A 354 -47.50 4.02 -5.21
C THR A 354 -47.74 2.62 -5.74
#